data_AF-A0A7K6GSG1-F1
#
_entry.id   AF-A0A7K6GSG1-F1
#
_cell.length_a   1.000
_cell.length_b   1.000
_cell.length_c   1.000
_cell.angle_alpha   90.00
_cell.angle_beta   90.00
_cell.angle_gamma   90.00
#
_symmetry.space_group_name_H-M   'P 1'
#
loop_
_entity.id
_entity.type
_entity.pdbx_description
1 polymer ?
#
loop_
_entity_poly.entity_id
_entity_poly.type
_entity_poly.pdbx_seq_one_letter_code
_entity_poly.pdbx_strand_id
1 'polypeptide(L)' 'RSERVLCSARATVLLYDDAQKLWVPAGGPPQSPSCVQLFHQPGTHSFRLVGRRLHPEQQV' A
#
# COMPACT_ATOMS: atom_id res chain seq x y z
N ARG A 1 -11.92 5.55 -20.79
CA ARG A 1 -10.67 6.11 -20.20
C ARG A 1 -10.05 5.07 -19.30
N SER A 2 -8.75 4.84 -19.41
CA SER A 2 -8.02 3.90 -18.53
C SER A 2 -7.74 4.53 -17.16
N GLU A 3 -7.48 3.67 -16.18
CA GLU A 3 -6.98 4.06 -14.88
C GLU A 3 -5.56 4.64 -14.98
N ARG A 4 -5.23 5.65 -14.16
CA ARG A 4 -3.89 6.27 -14.11
C ARG A 4 -3.38 6.41 -12.68
N VAL A 5 -2.06 6.30 -12.50
CA VAL A 5 -1.38 6.64 -11.24
C VAL A 5 -1.25 8.16 -11.15
N LEU A 6 -1.59 8.74 -10.00
CA LEU A 6 -1.40 10.16 -9.72
C LEU A 6 -0.09 10.43 -8.97
N CYS A 7 0.23 9.60 -7.99
CA CYS A 7 1.46 9.67 -7.23
C CYS A 7 1.86 8.29 -6.70
N SER A 8 3.15 8.16 -6.37
CA SER A 8 3.75 6.97 -5.77
C SER A 8 4.61 7.39 -4.57
N ALA A 9 4.63 6.56 -3.53
CA ALA A 9 5.48 6.75 -2.36
C ALA A 9 6.01 5.41 -1.84
N ARG A 10 7.11 5.44 -1.09
CA ARG A 10 7.62 4.29 -0.34
C ARG A 10 7.22 4.45 1.13
N ALA A 11 6.47 3.48 1.67
CA ALA A 11 6.00 3.53 3.05
C ALA A 11 5.73 2.12 3.60
N THR A 12 5.84 1.97 4.92
CA THR A 12 5.29 0.80 5.61
C THR A 12 3.78 0.98 5.75
N VAL A 13 3.00 0.00 5.31
CA VAL A 13 1.53 0.03 5.43
C VAL A 13 1.13 -0.71 6.70
N LEU A 14 0.39 -0.03 7.56
CA LEU A 14 -0.13 -0.56 8.82
C LEU A 14 -1.66 -0.52 8.81
N LEU A 15 -2.29 -1.48 9.48
CA LEU A 15 -3.71 -1.48 9.81
C LEU A 15 -3.84 -1.29 11.31
N TYR A 16 -4.86 -0.54 11.74
CA TYR A 16 -5.15 -0.42 13.16
C TYR A 16 -6.00 -1.61 13.61
N ASP A 17 -5.53 -2.36 14.60
CA ASP A 17 -6.31 -3.39 15.29
C ASP A 17 -7.07 -2.73 16.44
N ASP A 18 -8.39 -2.61 16.29
CA ASP A 18 -9.25 -1.98 17.29
C ASP A 18 -9.40 -2.78 18.58
N ALA A 19 -9.26 -4.11 18.54
CA ALA A 19 -9.37 -4.96 19.72
C ALA A 19 -8.12 -4.86 20.58
N GLN A 20 -6.96 -4.76 19.94
CA GLN A 20 -5.66 -4.68 20.61
C GLN A 20 -5.16 -3.23 20.77
N LYS A 21 -5.86 -2.25 20.19
CA LYS A 21 -5.51 -0.81 20.20
C LYS A 21 -4.09 -0.51 19.70
N LEU A 22 -3.62 -1.26 18.70
CA LEU A 22 -2.27 -1.15 18.17
C LEU A 22 -2.24 -1.19 16.65
N TRP A 23 -1.16 -0.69 16.06
CA TRP A 23 -0.92 -0.76 14.62
C TRP A 23 -0.22 -2.07 14.26
N VAL A 24 -0.80 -2.87 13.36
CA VAL A 24 -0.24 -4.13 12.84
C VAL A 24 0.20 -3.99 11.37
N PRO A 25 1.22 -4.73 10.91
CA PRO A 25 1.61 -4.73 9.50
C PRO A 25 0.49 -5.21 8.57
N ALA A 26 0.21 -4.42 7.52
CA ALA A 26 -0.74 -4.83 6.50
C ALA A 26 -0.20 -6.05 5.73
N GLY A 27 -1.00 -7.12 5.66
CA GLY A 27 -0.61 -8.39 5.03
C GLY A 27 0.18 -9.34 5.94
N GLY A 28 0.28 -9.05 7.24
CA GLY A 28 0.95 -9.91 8.22
C GLY A 28 2.47 -9.70 8.32
N PRO A 29 3.11 -10.26 9.35
CA PRO A 29 4.56 -10.16 9.57
C PRO A 29 5.37 -10.97 8.53
N PRO A 30 6.64 -10.62 8.28
CA PRO A 30 7.38 -9.49 8.86
C PRO A 30 7.00 -8.14 8.24
N GLN A 31 7.27 -7.06 8.97
CA GLN A 31 7.07 -5.69 8.47
C GLN A 31 8.06 -5.40 7.32
N SER A 32 7.55 -5.03 6.15
CA SER A 32 8.38 -4.59 5.02
C SER A 32 7.84 -3.31 4.38
N PRO A 33 8.72 -2.45 3.83
CA PRO A 33 8.28 -1.29 3.08
C PRO A 33 7.49 -1.71 1.83
N SER A 34 6.54 -0.87 1.43
CA SER A 34 5.71 -1.07 0.25
C SER A 34 5.87 0.10 -0.73
N CYS A 35 5.71 -0.18 -2.02
CA CYS A 35 5.38 0.84 -3.00
C CYS A 35 3.88 1.11 -2.91
N VAL A 36 3.51 2.32 -2.51
CA VAL A 36 2.12 2.76 -2.36
C VAL A 36 1.77 3.71 -3.49
N GLN A 37 0.68 3.43 -4.20
CA GLN A 37 0.26 4.21 -5.37
C GLN A 37 -1.20 4.64 -5.23
N LEU A 38 -1.46 5.90 -5.54
CA LEU A 38 -2.81 6.45 -5.69
C LEU A 38 -3.23 6.37 -7.15
N PHE A 39 -4.31 5.63 -7.43
CA PHE A 39 -4.90 5.52 -8.75
C PHE A 39 -6.19 6.34 -8.86
N HIS A 40 -6.44 6.89 -10.04
CA HIS A 40 -7.68 7.56 -10.41
C HIS A 40 -8.32 6.88 -11.62
N GLN A 41 -9.61 6.56 -11.49
CA GLN A 41 -10.45 6.00 -12.55
C GLN A 41 -11.46 7.07 -13.02
N PRO A 42 -11.17 7.80 -14.13
CA PRO A 42 -12.01 8.93 -14.53
C PRO A 42 -13.43 8.53 -14.97
N GLY A 43 -13.64 7.27 -15.37
CA GLY A 43 -14.96 6.81 -15.83
C GLY A 43 -15.97 6.64 -14.68
N THR A 44 -15.49 6.31 -13.48
CA THR A 44 -16.31 6.09 -12.29
C THR A 44 -16.11 7.18 -11.24
N HIS A 45 -15.24 8.17 -11.51
CA HIS A 45 -14.83 9.19 -10.55
C HIS A 45 -14.32 8.61 -9.22
N SER A 46 -13.72 7.42 -9.25
CA SER A 46 -13.22 6.72 -8.08
C SER A 46 -11.69 6.84 -7.97
N PHE A 47 -11.24 6.74 -6.72
CA PHE A 47 -9.82 6.65 -6.37
C PHE A 47 -9.58 5.35 -5.62
N ARG A 48 -8.40 4.77 -5.80
CA ARG A 48 -7.95 3.64 -4.97
C ARG A 48 -6.50 3.81 -4.55
N LEU A 49 -6.19 3.39 -3.34
CA LEU A 49 -4.83 3.33 -2.83
C LEU A 49 -4.37 1.87 -2.83
N VAL A 50 -3.17 1.60 -3.35
CA VAL A 50 -2.64 0.24 -3.49
C VAL A 50 -1.23 0.19 -2.92
N GLY A 51 -1.03 -0.61 -1.88
CA GLY A 51 0.30 -0.92 -1.35
C GLY A 51 0.77 -2.28 -1.83
N ARG A 52 1.93 -2.35 -2.49
CA ARG A 52 2.61 -3.60 -2.84
C ARG A 52 3.88 -3.72 -2.02
N ARG A 53 3.97 -4.77 -1.20
CA ARG A 53 5.18 -5.06 -0.43
C ARG A 53 6.37 -5.21 -1.35
N LEU A 54 7.45 -4.52 -1.02
CA LEU A 54 8.74 -4.71 -1.66
C LEU A 54 9.35 -5.97 -1.06
N HIS A 55 9.71 -6.92 -1.92
CA HIS A 55 10.55 -8.03 -1.46
C HIS A 55 11.90 -7.44 -1.03
N PRO A 56 12.53 -7.97 0.03
CA PRO A 56 13.92 -7.66 0.28
C PRO A 56 14.71 -7.96 -0.99
N GLU A 57 15.53 -7.02 -1.44
CA GLU A 57 16.49 -7.31 -2.51
C GLU A 57 17.32 -8.51 -2.04
N GLN A 58 17.37 -9.59 -2.83
CA GLN A 58 18.32 -10.66 -2.56
C GLN A 58 19.71 -10.05 -2.63
N GLN A 59 20.36 -9.84 -1.49
CA GLN A 59 21.81 -9.69 -1.45
C GLN A 59 22.40 -11.01 -1.96
N VAL A 60 23.03 -10.94 -3.13
CA VAL A 60 23.87 -12.00 -3.71
C VAL A 60 25.17 -12.11 -2.91
#